data_AF-A0A6I2ZXH7-F1
#
_entry.id   AF-A0A6I2ZXH7-F1
#
_cell.length_a   1.000
_cell.length_b   1.000
_cell.length_c   1.000
_cell.angle_alpha   90.00
_cell.angle_beta   90.00
_cell.angle_gamma   90.00
#
_symmetry.space_group_name_H-M   'P 1'
#
loop_
_entity.id
_entity.type
_entity.pdbx_description
1 polymer ?
#
loop_
_entity_poly.entity_id
_entity_poly.type
_entity_poly.pdbx_seq_one_letter_code
_entity_poly.pdbx_strand_id
1 'polypeptide(L)'
;MTAIELHILGQSADPSSERGVECPGDLPPASDPHLIERARAAKAALGDQVFILGHHYQRDDVIAFADVTGDSFKLAQLAAAHPDAPYIVFCGVHFMAESADILTQANQQVILPDLAAGCSMADMAAISQVEEAWAVLTDAGIADQTIPVTYMNSTAAIKAFTGRHGGTVCTSSNAKRALEWAFDQGEKVFFLPDQHLGRNTAVLELGISLDECVVFDPHQSNGGLTAEELRAAKVILWKGHCSVHGRFTAASVDQVRVLVPGVQVLVHPECIHEVVTKADLVGSTEFIIHTIDAAPAGSAWAIGTELNLVKRLADARPDLTITYLDKAVCFCATMNR
;
A
#
# COMPACT_ATOMS: atom_id res chain seq x y z
N MET A 1 -11.09 2.40 32.56
CA MET A 1 -11.75 3.00 31.38
C MET A 1 -11.67 1.94 30.30
N THR A 2 -12.79 1.31 29.96
CA THR A 2 -12.88 0.34 28.87
C THR A 2 -12.47 1.03 27.58
N ALA A 3 -11.52 0.44 26.84
CA ALA A 3 -11.17 0.89 25.50
C ALA A 3 -12.46 0.99 24.67
N ILE A 4 -12.65 2.11 23.98
CA ILE A 4 -13.79 2.29 23.09
C ILE A 4 -13.57 1.30 21.96
N GLU A 5 -14.46 0.31 21.84
CA GLU A 5 -14.37 -0.74 20.82
C GLU A 5 -14.42 -0.11 19.44
N LEU A 6 -13.37 -0.32 18.63
CA LEU A 6 -13.42 -0.10 17.19
C LEU A 6 -14.71 -0.78 16.69
N HIS A 7 -15.59 -0.02 16.03
CA HIS A 7 -16.78 -0.63 15.44
C HIS A 7 -16.33 -1.47 14.24
N ILE A 8 -16.37 -2.79 14.41
CA ILE A 8 -16.11 -3.76 13.34
C ILE A 8 -17.46 -4.24 12.83
N LEU A 9 -17.62 -4.37 11.51
CA LEU A 9 -18.89 -4.82 10.92
C LEU A 9 -19.20 -6.29 11.25
N GLY A 10 -18.28 -7.01 11.90
CA GLY A 10 -18.43 -8.37 12.45
C GLY A 10 -17.16 -8.90 13.15
N GLN A 11 -17.21 -10.14 13.64
CA GLN A 11 -16.10 -10.84 14.31
C GLN A 11 -15.80 -12.21 13.65
N SER A 12 -16.16 -12.39 12.38
CA SER A 12 -15.98 -13.68 11.70
C SER A 12 -14.51 -13.92 11.34
N ALA A 13 -13.98 -15.09 11.64
CA ALA A 13 -12.73 -15.57 11.08
C ALA A 13 -12.92 -15.98 9.60
N ASP A 14 -11.88 -15.79 8.78
CA ASP A 14 -11.85 -16.23 7.38
C ASP A 14 -10.58 -17.06 7.12
N PRO A 15 -10.66 -18.39 7.26
CA PRO A 15 -9.54 -19.30 7.04
C PRO A 15 -9.17 -19.45 5.55
N SER A 16 -9.98 -18.89 4.64
CA SER A 16 -9.74 -18.87 3.20
C SER A 16 -9.16 -17.53 2.71
N SER A 17 -8.69 -16.70 3.63
CA SER A 17 -8.05 -15.42 3.30
C SER A 17 -6.88 -15.60 2.34
N GLU A 18 -6.78 -14.69 1.38
CA GLU A 18 -5.71 -14.69 0.39
C GLU A 18 -4.34 -14.49 1.05
N ARG A 19 -3.30 -15.08 0.45
CA ARG A 19 -1.91 -14.96 0.93
C ARG A 19 -1.54 -13.48 1.15
N GLY A 20 -1.06 -13.18 2.35
CA GLY A 20 -0.69 -11.81 2.76
C GLY A 20 -1.68 -11.15 3.70
N VAL A 21 -2.87 -11.75 3.90
CA VAL A 21 -3.84 -11.35 4.93
C VAL A 21 -4.03 -12.47 5.93
N GLU A 22 -4.17 -12.10 7.20
CA GLU A 22 -4.68 -12.99 8.23
C GLU A 22 -6.01 -12.46 8.74
N CYS A 23 -7.00 -13.34 8.84
CA CYS A 23 -8.35 -13.03 9.30
C CYS A 23 -8.76 -13.93 10.47
N PRO A 24 -8.11 -13.81 11.65
CA PRO A 24 -8.37 -14.69 12.79
C PRO A 24 -9.73 -14.44 13.47
N GLY A 25 -10.40 -13.31 13.18
CA GLY A 25 -11.66 -12.93 13.83
C GLY A 25 -11.48 -12.13 15.13
N ASP A 26 -10.28 -12.15 15.70
CA ASP A 26 -9.87 -11.38 16.89
C ASP A 26 -8.65 -10.49 16.58
N LEU A 27 -8.41 -9.48 17.42
CA LEU A 27 -7.19 -8.66 17.29
C LEU A 27 -5.94 -9.47 17.71
N PRO A 28 -4.76 -9.19 17.11
CA PRO A 28 -3.50 -9.80 17.56
C PRO A 28 -3.26 -9.56 19.05
N PRO A 29 -2.70 -10.55 19.79
CA PRO A 29 -2.36 -10.35 21.19
C PRO A 29 -1.28 -9.27 21.33
N ALA A 30 -1.31 -8.54 22.44
CA ALA A 30 -0.28 -7.56 22.78
C ALA A 30 1.12 -8.21 22.85
N SER A 31 2.16 -7.43 22.52
CA SER A 31 3.54 -7.92 22.63
C SER A 31 3.90 -8.28 24.07
N ASP A 32 4.80 -9.26 24.22
CA ASP A 32 5.38 -9.65 25.51
C ASP A 32 6.04 -8.41 26.18
N PRO A 33 5.60 -8.01 27.39
CA PRO A 33 6.18 -6.87 28.11
C PRO A 33 7.69 -6.99 28.31
N HIS A 34 8.23 -8.20 28.42
CA HIS A 34 9.67 -8.41 28.54
C HIS A 34 10.42 -8.03 27.25
N LEU A 35 9.83 -8.28 26.07
CA LEU A 35 10.40 -7.85 24.79
C LEU A 35 10.35 -6.34 24.63
N ILE A 36 9.26 -5.69 25.07
CA ILE A 36 9.13 -4.23 25.06
C ILE A 36 10.25 -3.59 25.90
N GLU A 37 10.48 -4.09 27.12
CA GLU A 37 11.54 -3.55 27.98
C GLU A 37 12.94 -3.80 27.42
N ARG A 38 13.18 -4.97 26.79
CA ARG A 38 14.44 -5.25 26.09
C ARG A 38 14.68 -4.29 24.91
N ALA A 39 13.65 -4.04 24.10
CA ALA A 39 13.74 -3.11 22.97
C ALA A 39 14.01 -1.67 23.45
N ARG A 40 13.36 -1.23 24.53
CA ARG A 40 13.59 0.08 25.17
C ARG A 40 15.05 0.21 25.64
N ALA A 41 15.57 -0.80 26.33
CA ALA A 41 16.96 -0.81 26.80
C ALA A 41 17.96 -0.80 25.63
N ALA A 42 17.69 -1.57 24.56
CA ALA A 42 18.54 -1.59 23.36
C ALA A 42 18.54 -0.24 22.64
N LYS A 43 17.37 0.37 22.41
CA LYS A 43 17.26 1.70 21.79
C LYS A 43 18.02 2.75 22.61
N ALA A 44 17.85 2.74 23.94
CA ALA A 44 18.55 3.67 24.83
C ALA A 44 20.08 3.47 24.80
N ALA A 45 20.56 2.24 24.70
CA ALA A 45 21.99 1.94 24.62
C ALA A 45 22.62 2.37 23.29
N LEU A 46 21.86 2.28 22.19
CA LEU A 46 22.31 2.72 20.86
C LEU A 46 22.27 4.25 20.70
N GLY A 47 21.32 4.92 21.36
CA GLY A 47 21.19 6.38 21.31
C GLY A 47 21.07 6.88 19.87
N ASP A 48 21.83 7.93 19.54
CA ASP A 48 21.79 8.56 18.21
C ASP A 48 22.41 7.69 17.09
N GLN A 49 22.97 6.51 17.42
CA GLN A 49 23.49 5.59 16.41
C GLN A 49 22.40 4.86 15.63
N VAL A 50 21.16 4.84 16.16
CA VAL A 50 20.03 4.15 15.53
C VAL A 50 18.93 5.13 15.17
N PHE A 51 18.37 4.98 13.97
CA PHE A 51 17.17 5.67 13.53
C PHE A 51 16.12 4.65 13.11
N ILE A 52 14.96 4.67 13.79
CA ILE A 52 13.91 3.67 13.64
C ILE A 52 12.75 4.26 12.83
N LEU A 53 12.46 3.63 11.70
CA LEU A 53 11.41 4.02 10.77
C LEU A 53 10.20 3.12 10.96
N GLY A 54 9.02 3.69 11.22
CA GLY A 54 7.77 2.93 11.40
C GLY A 54 6.75 3.18 10.30
N HIS A 55 6.41 2.16 9.51
CA HIS A 55 5.31 2.28 8.56
C HIS A 55 3.96 2.31 9.28
N HIS A 56 3.01 3.11 8.80
CA HIS A 56 1.69 3.31 9.43
C HIS A 56 0.87 2.03 9.68
N TYR A 57 1.16 0.92 9.01
CA TYR A 57 0.47 -0.36 9.20
C TYR A 57 1.12 -1.27 10.26
N GLN A 58 2.26 -0.87 10.82
CA GLN A 58 2.86 -1.58 11.94
C GLN A 58 1.96 -1.55 13.16
N ARG A 59 2.18 -2.51 14.06
CA ARG A 59 1.51 -2.57 15.34
C ARG A 59 1.89 -1.40 16.24
N ASP A 60 0.99 -0.98 17.13
CA ASP A 60 1.22 0.16 18.03
C ASP A 60 2.41 -0.04 18.97
N ASP A 61 2.63 -1.28 19.41
CA ASP A 61 3.76 -1.65 20.26
C ASP A 61 5.11 -1.61 19.53
N VAL A 62 5.13 -1.71 18.20
CA VAL A 62 6.31 -1.47 17.36
C VAL A 62 6.47 0.02 17.07
N ILE A 63 5.39 0.69 16.66
CA ILE A 63 5.38 2.14 16.38
C ILE A 63 5.83 2.97 17.58
N ALA A 64 5.57 2.52 18.81
CA ALA A 64 6.05 3.18 20.03
C ALA A 64 7.58 3.34 20.09
N PHE A 65 8.33 2.57 19.30
CA PHE A 65 9.79 2.68 19.17
C PHE A 65 10.25 3.48 17.95
N ALA A 66 9.36 3.80 17.01
CA ALA A 66 9.72 4.56 15.82
C ALA A 66 10.11 6.01 16.16
N ASP A 67 11.18 6.51 15.55
CA ASP A 67 11.57 7.92 15.62
C ASP A 67 10.74 8.77 14.66
N VAL A 68 10.35 8.18 13.53
CA VAL A 68 9.45 8.79 12.55
C VAL A 68 8.46 7.77 11.99
N THR A 69 7.28 8.24 11.62
CA THR A 69 6.25 7.45 10.96
C THR A 69 5.87 8.04 9.60
N GLY A 70 5.52 7.17 8.65
CA GLY A 70 5.24 7.60 7.30
C GLY A 70 4.78 6.50 6.34
N ASP A 71 4.40 6.92 5.14
CA ASP A 71 4.32 6.04 3.99
C ASP A 71 5.70 5.59 3.49
N SER A 72 5.73 4.61 2.59
CA SER A 72 6.96 4.00 2.08
C SER A 72 7.97 5.01 1.50
N PHE A 73 7.49 6.04 0.80
CA PHE A 73 8.38 7.00 0.13
C PHE A 73 8.92 8.03 1.10
N LYS A 74 8.06 8.58 1.96
CA LYS A 74 8.46 9.49 3.04
C LYS A 74 9.52 8.83 3.93
N LEU A 75 9.33 7.56 4.32
CA LEU A 75 10.31 6.85 5.16
C LEU A 75 11.65 6.67 4.47
N ALA A 76 11.67 6.32 3.17
CA ALA A 76 12.92 6.18 2.42
C ALA A 76 13.66 7.54 2.28
N GLN A 77 12.92 8.64 2.08
CA GLN A 77 13.50 9.98 2.07
C GLN A 77 14.05 10.40 3.44
N LEU A 78 13.33 10.10 4.52
CA LEU A 78 13.77 10.41 5.89
C LEU A 78 15.02 9.60 6.27
N ALA A 79 15.12 8.34 5.86
CA ALA A 79 16.34 7.54 5.99
C ALA A 79 17.54 8.24 5.35
N ALA A 80 17.42 8.65 4.09
CA ALA A 80 18.48 9.32 3.35
C ALA A 80 18.84 10.70 3.93
N ALA A 81 17.85 11.40 4.52
CA ALA A 81 18.04 12.69 5.16
C ALA A 81 18.67 12.62 6.56
N HIS A 82 18.94 11.42 7.09
CA HIS A 82 19.51 11.20 8.42
C HIS A 82 20.88 10.48 8.37
N PRO A 83 21.90 11.07 7.72
CA PRO A 83 23.16 10.41 7.41
C PRO A 83 24.04 10.10 8.63
N ASP A 84 23.81 10.77 9.75
CA ASP A 84 24.59 10.61 10.99
C ASP A 84 24.24 9.32 11.75
N ALA A 85 23.11 8.68 11.41
CA ALA A 85 22.71 7.40 12.00
C ALA A 85 23.28 6.24 11.16
N PRO A 86 24.29 5.50 11.66
CA PRO A 86 24.85 4.35 10.94
C PRO A 86 23.90 3.15 10.89
N TYR A 87 22.91 3.06 11.77
CA TYR A 87 21.94 1.96 11.78
C TYR A 87 20.53 2.47 11.54
N ILE A 88 19.90 2.01 10.46
CA ILE A 88 18.52 2.34 10.12
C ILE A 88 17.68 1.08 10.33
N VAL A 89 16.84 1.05 11.37
CA VAL A 89 15.91 -0.07 11.60
C VAL A 89 14.60 0.24 10.91
N PHE A 90 14.24 -0.56 9.91
CA PHE A 90 13.02 -0.38 9.13
C PHE A 90 11.91 -1.30 9.64
N CYS A 91 11.00 -0.77 10.44
CA CYS A 91 9.77 -1.46 10.87
C CYS A 91 8.71 -1.35 9.78
N GLY A 92 8.79 -2.27 8.81
CA GLY A 92 7.96 -2.34 7.61
C GLY A 92 8.19 -3.66 6.89
N VAL A 93 8.19 -3.62 5.56
CA VAL A 93 8.38 -4.82 4.72
C VAL A 93 9.58 -4.69 3.79
N HIS A 94 10.01 -5.81 3.22
CA HIS A 94 11.27 -5.98 2.49
C HIS A 94 11.55 -4.91 1.43
N PHE A 95 10.61 -4.68 0.50
CA PHE A 95 10.83 -3.69 -0.56
C PHE A 95 10.99 -2.25 -0.02
N MET A 96 10.42 -1.94 1.15
CA MET A 96 10.55 -0.61 1.76
C MET A 96 11.96 -0.44 2.33
N ALA A 97 12.46 -1.46 3.03
CA ALA A 97 13.84 -1.52 3.50
C ALA A 97 14.84 -1.47 2.34
N GLU A 98 14.61 -2.24 1.26
CA GLU A 98 15.42 -2.15 0.03
C GLU A 98 15.44 -0.72 -0.53
N SER A 99 14.31 -0.03 -0.51
CA SER A 99 14.23 1.33 -1.05
C SER A 99 14.97 2.35 -0.17
N ALA A 100 14.93 2.18 1.15
CA ALA A 100 15.76 2.96 2.05
C ALA A 100 17.26 2.67 1.84
N ASP A 101 17.63 1.40 1.65
CA ASP A 101 19.02 0.99 1.38
C ASP A 101 19.55 1.60 0.07
N ILE A 102 18.73 1.61 -0.99
CA ILE A 102 19.05 2.26 -2.28
C ILE A 102 19.34 3.77 -2.13
N LEU A 103 18.66 4.47 -1.21
CA LEU A 103 18.77 5.92 -1.07
C LEU A 103 19.75 6.37 0.02
N THR A 104 20.16 5.49 0.93
CA THR A 104 21.06 5.80 2.05
C THR A 104 22.52 5.76 1.62
N GLN A 105 23.41 6.21 2.52
CA GLN A 105 24.85 6.25 2.27
C GLN A 105 25.51 4.88 2.52
N ALA A 106 26.65 4.62 1.88
CA ALA A 106 27.37 3.35 1.98
C ALA A 106 27.86 2.99 3.41
N ASN A 107 27.94 3.96 4.32
CA ASN A 107 28.28 3.75 5.73
C ASN A 107 27.07 3.47 6.62
N GLN A 108 25.85 3.55 6.08
CA GLN A 108 24.62 3.22 6.79
C GLN A 108 24.25 1.75 6.53
N GLN A 109 23.69 1.10 7.54
CA GLN A 109 23.17 -0.26 7.45
C GLN A 109 21.67 -0.22 7.65
N VAL A 110 20.92 -0.59 6.62
CA VAL A 110 19.47 -0.78 6.72
C VAL A 110 19.16 -2.18 7.22
N ILE A 111 18.45 -2.26 8.34
CA ILE A 111 18.13 -3.49 9.06
C ILE A 111 16.63 -3.69 9.01
N LEU A 112 16.20 -4.78 8.38
CA LEU A 112 14.83 -5.28 8.47
C LEU A 112 14.77 -6.37 9.56
N PRO A 113 13.97 -6.19 10.63
CA PRO A 113 13.94 -7.14 11.76
C PRO A 113 13.58 -8.58 11.37
N ASP A 114 12.70 -8.76 10.39
CA ASP A 114 12.34 -10.08 9.84
C ASP A 114 12.37 -10.03 8.30
N LEU A 115 13.31 -10.75 7.68
CA LEU A 115 13.41 -10.85 6.22
C LEU A 115 12.20 -11.53 5.56
N ALA A 116 11.39 -12.26 6.31
CA ALA A 116 10.14 -12.82 5.83
C ALA A 116 8.96 -11.82 5.87
N ALA A 117 9.16 -10.60 6.39
CA ALA A 117 8.21 -9.49 6.25
C ALA A 117 8.19 -8.99 4.79
N GLY A 118 7.56 -9.75 3.90
CA GLY A 118 7.41 -9.44 2.48
C GLY A 118 6.16 -8.63 2.14
N CYS A 119 5.77 -8.63 0.86
CA CYS A 119 4.48 -8.10 0.42
C CYS A 119 3.94 -9.01 -0.67
N SER A 120 2.78 -9.63 -0.42
CA SER A 120 2.19 -10.59 -1.37
C SER A 120 2.02 -9.97 -2.76
N MET A 121 1.61 -8.70 -2.83
CA MET A 121 1.45 -7.96 -4.06
C MET A 121 2.78 -7.69 -4.79
N ALA A 122 3.86 -7.35 -4.07
CA ALA A 122 5.17 -7.19 -4.68
C ALA A 122 5.66 -8.51 -5.29
N ASP A 123 5.32 -9.64 -4.66
CA ASP A 123 5.63 -10.99 -5.13
C ASP A 123 4.76 -11.44 -6.32
N MET A 124 3.67 -10.73 -6.64
CA MET A 124 2.82 -11.01 -7.82
C MET A 124 3.48 -10.61 -9.15
N ALA A 125 4.62 -9.91 -9.10
CA ALA A 125 5.41 -9.55 -10.27
C ALA A 125 6.84 -10.07 -10.11
N ALA A 126 7.20 -11.10 -10.88
CA ALA A 126 8.60 -11.52 -11.01
C ALA A 126 9.29 -10.77 -12.15
N ILE A 127 10.56 -10.39 -11.96
CA ILE A 127 11.31 -9.64 -12.98
C ILE A 127 11.32 -10.34 -14.35
N SER A 128 11.47 -11.67 -14.38
CA SER A 128 11.45 -12.44 -15.63
C SER A 128 10.12 -12.32 -16.37
N GLN A 129 9.00 -12.26 -15.65
CA GLN A 129 7.67 -12.08 -16.26
C GLN A 129 7.48 -10.66 -16.76
N VAL A 130 8.05 -9.66 -16.07
CA VAL A 130 8.01 -8.25 -16.50
C VAL A 130 8.82 -8.07 -17.78
N GLU A 131 10.00 -8.71 -17.89
CA GLU A 131 10.80 -8.69 -19.11
C GLU A 131 10.10 -9.41 -20.28
N GLU A 132 9.42 -10.53 -20.01
CA GLU A 132 8.59 -11.22 -21.01
C GLU A 132 7.40 -10.35 -21.46
N ALA A 133 6.70 -9.71 -20.52
CA ALA A 133 5.62 -8.78 -20.85
C ALA A 133 6.11 -7.63 -21.73
N TRP A 134 7.29 -7.08 -21.44
CA TRP A 134 7.90 -6.04 -22.28
C TRP A 134 8.23 -6.52 -23.69
N ALA A 135 8.67 -7.77 -23.84
CA ALA A 135 8.85 -8.38 -25.16
C ALA A 135 7.51 -8.47 -25.92
N VAL A 136 6.42 -8.84 -25.26
CA VAL A 136 5.07 -8.82 -25.85
C VAL A 136 4.67 -7.41 -26.31
N LEU A 137 4.95 -6.37 -25.52
CA LEU A 137 4.70 -4.98 -25.92
C LEU A 137 5.56 -4.56 -27.12
N THR A 138 6.79 -5.09 -27.21
CA THR A 138 7.70 -4.86 -28.32
C THR A 138 7.18 -5.51 -29.60
N ASP A 139 6.74 -6.77 -29.53
CA ASP A 139 6.17 -7.50 -30.66
C ASP A 139 4.84 -6.89 -31.14
N ALA A 140 4.05 -6.31 -30.23
CA ALA A 140 2.87 -5.53 -30.57
C ALA A 140 3.21 -4.18 -31.25
N GLY A 141 4.48 -3.75 -31.20
CA GLY A 141 4.97 -2.51 -31.80
C GLY A 141 4.66 -1.27 -30.97
N ILE A 142 4.47 -1.41 -29.65
CA ILE A 142 4.08 -0.30 -28.76
C ILE A 142 5.07 -0.02 -27.63
N ALA A 143 6.14 -0.80 -27.49
CA ALA A 143 7.12 -0.61 -26.41
C ALA A 143 7.76 0.79 -26.43
N ASP A 144 8.12 1.31 -27.61
CA ASP A 144 8.78 2.62 -27.76
C ASP A 144 7.90 3.81 -27.35
N GLN A 145 6.58 3.62 -27.29
CA GLN A 145 5.60 4.63 -26.86
C GLN A 145 4.99 4.33 -25.48
N THR A 146 5.50 3.31 -24.79
CA THR A 146 5.01 2.88 -23.48
C THR A 146 5.99 3.29 -22.39
N ILE A 147 5.50 3.93 -21.34
CA ILE A 147 6.30 4.34 -20.18
C ILE A 147 5.96 3.42 -19.00
N PRO A 148 6.92 2.67 -18.45
CA PRO A 148 6.66 1.86 -17.27
C PRO A 148 6.56 2.76 -16.04
N VAL A 149 5.51 2.54 -15.25
CA VAL A 149 5.33 3.17 -13.93
C VAL A 149 5.21 2.04 -12.93
N THR A 150 6.15 1.95 -11.99
CA THR A 150 6.09 0.92 -10.94
C THR A 150 5.74 1.53 -9.61
N TYR A 151 4.76 0.97 -8.92
CA TYR A 151 4.47 1.29 -7.55
C TYR A 151 5.65 0.87 -6.66
N MET A 152 5.88 1.62 -5.58
CA MET A 152 6.92 1.39 -4.58
C MET A 152 6.91 -0.06 -4.06
N ASN A 153 5.73 -0.66 -3.98
CA ASN A 153 5.49 -2.05 -3.60
C ASN A 153 5.90 -3.03 -4.71
N SER A 154 7.18 -3.01 -5.06
CA SER A 154 7.82 -3.81 -6.11
C SER A 154 9.26 -4.13 -5.69
N THR A 155 9.85 -5.18 -6.24
CA THR A 155 11.25 -5.53 -5.95
C THR A 155 12.23 -4.48 -6.49
N ALA A 156 13.43 -4.40 -5.91
CA ALA A 156 14.51 -3.59 -6.48
C ALA A 156 14.81 -3.93 -7.96
N ALA A 157 14.65 -5.19 -8.38
CA ALA A 157 14.83 -5.62 -9.76
C ALA A 157 13.80 -4.96 -10.72
N ILE A 158 12.53 -4.87 -10.31
CA ILE A 158 11.49 -4.18 -11.09
C ILE A 158 11.77 -2.67 -11.13
N LYS A 159 12.16 -2.06 -10.01
CA LYS A 159 12.57 -0.64 -10.00
C LYS A 159 13.72 -0.37 -10.97
N ALA A 160 14.71 -1.26 -11.02
CA ALA A 160 15.82 -1.18 -11.97
C ALA A 160 15.36 -1.36 -13.42
N PHE A 161 14.46 -2.30 -13.70
CA PHE A 161 13.82 -2.46 -15.02
C PHE A 161 13.11 -1.17 -15.43
N THR A 162 12.24 -0.64 -14.58
CA THR A 162 11.51 0.61 -14.84
C THR A 162 12.47 1.75 -15.16
N GLY A 163 13.54 1.92 -14.40
CA GLY A 163 14.56 2.94 -14.67
C GLY A 163 15.30 2.73 -16.01
N ARG A 164 15.65 1.49 -16.38
CA ARG A 164 16.29 1.19 -17.68
C ARG A 164 15.39 1.53 -18.87
N HIS A 165 14.08 1.46 -18.70
CA HIS A 165 13.08 1.75 -19.73
C HIS A 165 12.52 3.18 -19.62
N GLY A 166 13.23 4.10 -18.97
CA GLY A 166 12.86 5.52 -18.90
C GLY A 166 11.60 5.80 -18.08
N GLY A 167 11.20 4.88 -17.21
CA GLY A 167 10.02 4.99 -16.37
C GLY A 167 10.26 5.66 -15.02
N THR A 168 9.24 5.61 -14.15
CA THR A 168 9.31 6.17 -12.79
C THR A 168 8.71 5.24 -11.73
N VAL A 169 9.14 5.43 -10.48
CA VAL A 169 8.51 4.83 -9.30
C VAL A 169 7.42 5.77 -8.77
N CYS A 170 6.31 5.24 -8.28
CA CYS A 170 5.23 5.99 -7.64
C CYS A 170 4.86 5.42 -6.27
N THR A 171 4.04 6.16 -5.52
CA THR A 171 3.29 5.72 -4.33
C THR A 171 1.81 6.04 -4.50
N SER A 172 0.94 5.53 -3.61
CA SER A 172 -0.45 5.97 -3.58
C SER A 172 -0.62 7.47 -3.31
N SER A 173 0.38 8.14 -2.72
CA SER A 173 0.38 9.58 -2.48
C SER A 173 0.81 10.43 -3.68
N ASN A 174 1.48 9.86 -4.68
CA ASN A 174 1.94 10.59 -5.88
C ASN A 174 1.58 9.92 -7.22
N ALA A 175 0.77 8.87 -7.23
CA ALA A 175 0.41 8.10 -8.42
C ALA A 175 -0.12 8.97 -9.56
N LYS A 176 -1.00 9.94 -9.25
CA LYS A 176 -1.52 10.90 -10.24
C LYS A 176 -0.40 11.64 -10.95
N ARG A 177 0.50 12.25 -10.18
CA ARG A 177 1.64 13.01 -10.70
C ARG A 177 2.58 12.13 -11.53
N ALA A 178 2.79 10.88 -11.10
CA ALA A 178 3.62 9.93 -11.84
C ALA A 178 3.00 9.53 -13.18
N LEU A 179 1.68 9.32 -13.22
CA LEU A 179 0.94 9.02 -14.44
C LEU A 179 0.87 10.23 -15.40
N GLU A 180 0.61 11.44 -14.90
CA GLU A 180 0.67 12.68 -15.69
C GLU A 180 2.04 12.82 -16.36
N TRP A 181 3.12 12.69 -15.57
CA TRP A 181 4.48 12.73 -16.09
C TRP A 181 4.74 11.64 -17.14
N ALA A 182 4.26 10.42 -16.91
CA ALA A 182 4.44 9.32 -17.85
C ALA A 182 3.74 9.59 -19.19
N PHE A 183 2.53 10.18 -19.19
CA PHE A 183 1.84 10.59 -20.41
C PHE A 183 2.47 11.79 -21.11
N ASP A 184 3.27 12.61 -20.40
CA ASP A 184 4.12 13.61 -21.05
C ASP A 184 5.33 12.99 -21.76
N GLN A 185 5.77 11.79 -21.37
CA GLN A 185 6.91 11.09 -21.97
C GLN A 185 6.53 10.12 -23.09
N GLY A 186 5.30 9.57 -23.07
CA GLY A 186 4.84 8.60 -24.05
C GLY A 186 3.32 8.52 -24.15
N GLU A 187 2.82 7.68 -25.05
CA GLU A 187 1.38 7.62 -25.34
C GLU A 187 0.63 6.62 -24.46
N LYS A 188 1.36 5.70 -23.80
CA LYS A 188 0.84 4.60 -23.02
C LYS A 188 1.60 4.44 -21.71
N VAL A 189 0.94 3.88 -20.71
CA VAL A 189 1.57 3.50 -19.44
C VAL A 189 1.51 1.99 -19.23
N PHE A 190 2.62 1.40 -18.81
CA PHE A 190 2.64 0.05 -18.24
C PHE A 190 2.77 0.14 -16.72
N PHE A 191 1.67 -0.09 -16.01
CA PHE A 191 1.58 0.12 -14.56
C PHE A 191 1.73 -1.20 -13.78
N LEU A 192 2.67 -1.23 -12.84
CA LEU A 192 3.05 -2.43 -12.08
C LEU A 192 3.04 -2.16 -10.55
N PRO A 193 2.85 -3.16 -9.70
CA PRO A 193 2.12 -4.41 -9.95
C PRO A 193 0.62 -4.27 -9.65
N ASP A 194 0.17 -3.18 -9.02
CA ASP A 194 -1.22 -3.05 -8.55
C ASP A 194 -2.14 -2.49 -9.65
N GLN A 195 -3.04 -3.34 -10.14
CA GLN A 195 -4.02 -2.93 -11.16
C GLN A 195 -5.03 -1.89 -10.66
N HIS A 196 -5.36 -1.89 -9.37
CA HIS A 196 -6.40 -1.04 -8.82
C HIS A 196 -5.90 0.38 -8.62
N LEU A 197 -4.71 0.56 -8.05
CA LEU A 197 -4.07 1.86 -7.95
C LEU A 197 -3.92 2.50 -9.34
N GLY A 198 -3.34 1.75 -10.30
CA GLY A 198 -3.17 2.23 -11.67
C GLY A 198 -4.49 2.60 -12.34
N ARG A 199 -5.49 1.70 -12.27
CA ARG A 199 -6.81 1.92 -12.87
C ARG A 199 -7.56 3.07 -12.23
N ASN A 200 -7.63 3.09 -10.90
CA ASN A 200 -8.44 4.06 -10.17
C ASN A 200 -7.86 5.47 -10.34
N THR A 201 -6.54 5.64 -10.28
CA THR A 201 -5.93 6.94 -10.57
C THR A 201 -6.15 7.36 -12.03
N ALA A 202 -5.94 6.46 -13.01
CA ALA A 202 -6.19 6.77 -14.42
C ALA A 202 -7.64 7.19 -14.69
N VAL A 203 -8.61 6.46 -14.15
CA VAL A 203 -10.04 6.68 -14.41
C VAL A 203 -10.58 7.86 -13.60
N LEU A 204 -10.36 7.89 -12.30
CA LEU A 204 -10.99 8.87 -11.40
C LEU A 204 -10.28 10.22 -11.41
N GLU A 205 -8.95 10.24 -11.65
CA GLU A 205 -8.15 11.47 -11.51
C GLU A 205 -7.67 12.03 -12.85
N LEU A 206 -7.58 11.21 -13.90
CA LEU A 206 -7.13 11.63 -15.24
C LEU A 206 -8.22 11.53 -16.33
N GLY A 207 -9.39 10.96 -16.01
CA GLY A 207 -10.52 10.87 -16.94
C GLY A 207 -10.33 9.87 -18.09
N ILE A 208 -9.38 8.94 -17.97
CA ILE A 208 -9.21 7.83 -18.91
C ILE A 208 -10.38 6.86 -18.75
N SER A 209 -10.93 6.34 -19.86
CA SER A 209 -12.06 5.43 -19.73
C SER A 209 -11.64 4.05 -19.22
N LEU A 210 -12.58 3.29 -18.64
CA LEU A 210 -12.30 1.94 -18.15
C LEU A 210 -11.89 0.98 -19.28
N ASP A 211 -12.44 1.14 -20.48
CA ASP A 211 -12.12 0.34 -21.67
C ASP A 211 -10.72 0.65 -22.24
N GLU A 212 -10.16 1.84 -21.97
CA GLU A 212 -8.77 2.18 -22.28
C GLU A 212 -7.76 1.58 -21.27
N CYS A 213 -8.23 0.94 -20.19
CA CYS A 213 -7.42 0.30 -19.16
C CYS A 213 -7.48 -1.24 -19.28
N VAL A 214 -6.49 -1.85 -19.91
CA VAL A 214 -6.42 -3.33 -20.08
C VAL A 214 -5.57 -3.97 -18.99
N VAL A 215 -5.84 -5.24 -18.66
CA VAL A 215 -5.11 -5.99 -17.63
C VAL A 215 -4.23 -7.04 -18.30
N PHE A 216 -2.93 -6.98 -18.04
CA PHE A 216 -1.95 -7.97 -18.45
C PHE A 216 -1.82 -9.05 -17.37
N ASP A 217 -2.23 -10.27 -17.70
CA ASP A 217 -2.08 -11.45 -16.85
C ASP A 217 -0.80 -12.23 -17.19
N PRO A 218 0.26 -12.19 -16.37
CA PRO A 218 1.54 -12.83 -16.68
C PRO A 218 1.49 -14.36 -16.69
N HIS A 219 0.35 -14.97 -16.36
CA HIS A 219 0.13 -16.41 -16.44
C HIS A 219 -0.61 -16.83 -17.72
N GLN A 220 -0.96 -15.89 -18.59
CA GLN A 220 -1.60 -16.15 -19.87
C GLN A 220 -0.67 -15.78 -21.03
N SER A 221 -0.84 -16.48 -22.16
CA SER A 221 -0.11 -16.15 -23.40
C SER A 221 -0.38 -14.69 -23.78
N ASN A 222 0.68 -13.93 -24.04
CA ASN A 222 0.62 -12.49 -24.36
C ASN A 222 -0.15 -11.65 -23.33
N GLY A 223 -0.16 -12.03 -22.05
CA GLY A 223 -0.91 -11.32 -21.02
C GLY A 223 -2.42 -11.56 -21.06
N GLY A 224 -2.89 -12.50 -21.89
CA GLY A 224 -4.32 -12.68 -22.16
C GLY A 224 -4.90 -11.62 -23.11
N LEU A 225 -4.05 -10.85 -23.80
CA LEU A 225 -4.44 -9.74 -24.66
C LEU A 225 -3.99 -9.98 -26.11
N THR A 226 -4.78 -9.45 -27.04
CA THR A 226 -4.42 -9.36 -28.45
C THR A 226 -3.55 -8.13 -28.70
N ALA A 227 -2.80 -8.15 -29.81
CA ALA A 227 -2.02 -6.98 -30.24
C ALA A 227 -2.90 -5.76 -30.56
N GLU A 228 -4.18 -5.96 -30.94
CA GLU A 228 -5.12 -4.88 -31.18
C GLU A 228 -5.58 -4.23 -29.86
N GLU A 229 -5.92 -5.02 -28.84
CA GLU A 229 -6.26 -4.52 -27.51
C GLU A 229 -5.08 -3.74 -26.89
N LEU A 230 -3.86 -4.26 -27.01
CA LEU A 230 -2.65 -3.56 -26.54
C LEU A 230 -2.43 -2.22 -27.26
N ARG A 231 -2.68 -2.16 -28.57
CA ARG A 231 -2.58 -0.91 -29.34
C ARG A 231 -3.69 0.09 -29.02
N ALA A 232 -4.89 -0.38 -28.69
CA ALA A 232 -6.01 0.47 -28.31
C ALA A 232 -5.87 1.04 -26.89
N ALA A 233 -5.28 0.29 -25.96
CA ALA A 233 -5.17 0.67 -24.55
C ALA A 233 -4.31 1.92 -24.31
N LYS A 234 -4.69 2.75 -23.33
CA LYS A 234 -3.84 3.83 -22.78
C LYS A 234 -3.05 3.37 -21.57
N VAL A 235 -3.63 2.49 -20.76
CA VAL A 235 -2.99 1.96 -19.55
C VAL A 235 -3.05 0.45 -19.59
N ILE A 236 -1.87 -0.17 -19.50
CA ILE A 236 -1.68 -1.62 -19.40
C ILE A 236 -1.34 -1.91 -17.95
N LEU A 237 -2.26 -2.56 -17.25
CA LEU A 237 -2.20 -2.80 -15.80
C LEU A 237 -1.69 -4.22 -15.55
N TRP A 238 -0.68 -4.39 -14.72
CA TRP A 238 -0.29 -5.72 -14.24
C TRP A 238 -1.41 -6.34 -13.40
N LYS A 239 -1.70 -7.63 -13.59
CA LYS A 239 -2.68 -8.37 -12.78
C LYS A 239 -2.14 -8.71 -11.38
N GLY A 240 -1.81 -7.69 -10.60
CA GLY A 240 -1.54 -7.79 -9.17
C GLY A 240 -2.48 -6.87 -8.39
N HIS A 241 -2.64 -7.14 -7.10
CA HIS A 241 -3.48 -6.35 -6.20
C HIS A 241 -3.06 -6.56 -4.75
N CYS A 242 -3.38 -5.61 -3.89
CA CYS A 242 -3.21 -5.78 -2.46
C CYS A 242 -4.31 -6.68 -1.88
N SER A 243 -3.92 -7.82 -1.31
CA SER A 243 -4.85 -8.78 -0.72
C SER A 243 -5.65 -8.20 0.45
N VAL A 244 -5.15 -7.16 1.15
CA VAL A 244 -5.90 -6.45 2.22
C VAL A 244 -7.01 -5.62 1.60
N HIS A 245 -6.68 -4.73 0.66
CA HIS A 245 -7.66 -3.83 0.05
C HIS A 245 -8.63 -4.53 -0.90
N GLY A 246 -8.22 -5.65 -1.48
CA GLY A 246 -9.08 -6.53 -2.28
C GLY A 246 -10.24 -7.17 -1.51
N ARG A 247 -10.23 -7.11 -0.16
CA ARG A 247 -11.31 -7.64 0.68
C ARG A 247 -12.53 -6.75 0.73
N PHE A 248 -12.34 -5.44 0.57
CA PHE A 248 -13.45 -4.51 0.63
C PHE A 248 -14.33 -4.71 -0.61
N THR A 249 -15.64 -4.72 -0.40
CA THR A 249 -16.62 -4.91 -1.48
C THR A 249 -17.60 -3.75 -1.51
N ALA A 250 -18.23 -3.55 -2.67
CA ALA A 250 -19.32 -2.60 -2.80
C ALA A 250 -20.46 -2.87 -1.78
N ALA A 251 -20.68 -4.14 -1.42
CA ALA A 251 -21.66 -4.53 -0.41
C ALA A 251 -21.24 -4.14 1.02
N SER A 252 -19.93 -4.14 1.32
CA SER A 252 -19.42 -3.64 2.61
C SER A 252 -19.74 -2.15 2.78
N VAL A 253 -19.60 -1.37 1.71
CA VAL A 253 -19.96 0.06 1.67
C VAL A 253 -21.46 0.26 1.88
N ASP A 254 -22.30 -0.51 1.18
CA ASP A 254 -23.75 -0.40 1.33
C ASP A 254 -24.20 -0.73 2.76
N GLN A 255 -23.62 -1.77 3.36
CA GLN A 255 -23.97 -2.22 4.70
C GLN A 255 -23.56 -1.23 5.79
N VAL A 256 -22.36 -0.66 5.71
CA VAL A 256 -21.93 0.33 6.74
C VAL A 256 -22.82 1.58 6.70
N ARG A 257 -23.27 2.01 5.52
CA ARG A 257 -24.21 3.14 5.39
C ARG A 257 -25.59 2.85 6.01
N VAL A 258 -26.03 1.59 6.01
CA VAL A 258 -27.27 1.16 6.70
C VAL A 258 -27.06 1.13 8.22
N LEU A 259 -25.91 0.61 8.67
CA LEU A 259 -25.61 0.42 10.09
C LEU A 259 -25.26 1.73 10.81
N VAL A 260 -24.61 2.66 10.11
CA VAL A 260 -24.15 3.94 10.66
C VAL A 260 -24.70 5.07 9.80
N PRO A 261 -25.91 5.58 10.09
CA PRO A 261 -26.51 6.67 9.33
C PRO A 261 -25.63 7.93 9.34
N GLY A 262 -25.40 8.51 8.16
CA GLY A 262 -24.56 9.71 8.00
C GLY A 262 -23.05 9.45 8.00
N VAL A 263 -22.63 8.17 7.97
CA VAL A 263 -21.21 7.81 7.85
C VAL A 263 -20.60 8.30 6.53
N GLN A 264 -19.38 8.84 6.61
CA GLN A 264 -18.53 9.09 5.47
C GLN A 264 -17.59 7.91 5.23
N VAL A 265 -17.51 7.43 4.00
CA VAL A 265 -16.71 6.28 3.60
C VAL A 265 -15.41 6.76 2.95
N LEU A 266 -14.28 6.40 3.56
CA LEU A 266 -12.95 6.82 3.16
C LEU A 266 -12.07 5.59 2.92
N VAL A 267 -11.56 5.42 1.69
CA VAL A 267 -10.86 4.19 1.30
C VAL A 267 -9.52 4.47 0.62
N HIS A 268 -8.63 3.47 0.66
CA HIS A 268 -7.38 3.51 -0.07
C HIS A 268 -7.58 3.25 -1.58
N PRO A 269 -6.79 3.85 -2.49
CA PRO A 269 -6.93 3.65 -3.95
C PRO A 269 -6.57 2.24 -4.43
N GLU A 270 -5.97 1.38 -3.60
CA GLU A 270 -5.74 -0.05 -3.89
C GLU A 270 -7.03 -0.88 -3.82
N CYS A 271 -8.13 -0.32 -3.31
CA CYS A 271 -9.43 -1.00 -3.31
C CYS A 271 -9.95 -1.21 -4.74
N ILE A 272 -10.75 -2.25 -4.93
CA ILE A 272 -11.39 -2.53 -6.23
C ILE A 272 -12.23 -1.34 -6.72
N HIS A 273 -12.39 -1.21 -8.04
CA HIS A 273 -13.03 -0.03 -8.65
C HIS A 273 -14.45 0.24 -8.12
N GLU A 274 -15.22 -0.83 -7.88
CA GLU A 274 -16.58 -0.75 -7.35
C GLU A 274 -16.65 -0.20 -5.91
N VAL A 275 -15.57 -0.34 -5.12
CA VAL A 275 -15.49 0.22 -3.77
C VAL A 275 -15.16 1.70 -3.83
N VAL A 276 -14.12 2.08 -4.59
CA VAL A 276 -13.69 3.49 -4.67
C VAL A 276 -14.77 4.38 -5.28
N THR A 277 -15.57 3.86 -6.22
CA THR A 277 -16.70 4.60 -6.83
C THR A 277 -17.89 4.78 -5.89
N LYS A 278 -17.99 4.00 -4.81
CA LYS A 278 -19.02 4.14 -3.77
C LYS A 278 -18.52 4.88 -2.51
N ALA A 279 -17.21 5.07 -2.39
CA ALA A 279 -16.62 5.83 -1.30
C ALA A 279 -16.89 7.32 -1.47
N ASP A 280 -16.97 8.06 -0.36
CA ASP A 280 -17.10 9.51 -0.39
C ASP A 280 -15.73 10.18 -0.62
N LEU A 281 -14.65 9.54 -0.14
CA LEU A 281 -13.28 9.98 -0.31
C LEU A 281 -12.35 8.79 -0.62
N VAL A 282 -11.35 9.03 -1.45
CA VAL A 282 -10.33 8.05 -1.84
C VAL A 282 -8.96 8.70 -1.71
N GLY A 283 -8.02 8.04 -1.04
CA GLY A 283 -6.66 8.58 -0.94
C GLY A 283 -5.67 7.67 -0.23
N SER A 284 -4.40 8.06 -0.31
CA SER A 284 -3.28 7.37 0.35
C SER A 284 -3.45 7.31 1.87
N THR A 285 -2.62 6.50 2.52
CA THR A 285 -2.56 6.45 3.99
C THR A 285 -2.41 7.82 4.64
N GLU A 286 -1.51 8.66 4.13
CA GLU A 286 -1.32 10.03 4.64
C GLU A 286 -2.57 10.88 4.41
N PHE A 287 -3.25 10.76 3.27
CA PHE A 287 -4.51 11.46 3.03
C PHE A 287 -5.59 11.03 4.03
N ILE A 288 -5.67 9.73 4.33
CA ILE A 288 -6.62 9.18 5.31
C ILE A 288 -6.36 9.79 6.70
N ILE A 289 -5.11 9.76 7.16
CA ILE A 289 -4.71 10.33 8.46
C ILE A 289 -5.07 11.81 8.53
N HIS A 290 -4.65 12.62 7.56
CA HIS A 290 -4.94 14.07 7.56
C HIS A 290 -6.45 14.37 7.53
N THR A 291 -7.22 13.55 6.79
CA THR A 291 -8.68 13.71 6.71
C THR A 291 -9.33 13.44 8.06
N ILE A 292 -8.94 12.38 8.75
CA ILE A 292 -9.46 12.03 10.06
C ILE A 292 -9.01 13.02 11.14
N ASP A 293 -7.75 13.47 11.11
CA ASP A 293 -7.25 14.50 12.03
C ASP A 293 -8.01 15.82 11.89
N ALA A 294 -8.39 16.20 10.67
CA ALA A 294 -9.19 17.40 10.40
C ALA A 294 -10.70 17.19 10.59
N ALA A 295 -11.16 15.97 10.85
CA ALA A 295 -12.58 15.66 10.90
C ALA A 295 -13.30 16.33 12.09
N PRO A 296 -14.52 16.85 11.90
CA PRO A 296 -15.28 17.49 12.97
C PRO A 296 -15.66 16.49 14.08
N ALA A 297 -15.55 16.90 15.34
CA ALA A 297 -16.00 16.10 16.47
C ALA A 297 -17.46 15.65 16.29
N GLY A 298 -17.75 14.40 16.65
CA GLY A 298 -19.06 13.77 16.49
C GLY A 298 -19.39 13.28 15.08
N SER A 299 -18.48 13.43 14.11
CA SER A 299 -18.66 12.84 12.77
C SER A 299 -18.37 11.33 12.76
N ALA A 300 -19.00 10.63 11.82
CA ALA A 300 -18.87 9.18 11.65
C ALA A 300 -18.13 8.83 10.35
N TRP A 301 -17.21 7.88 10.44
CA TRP A 301 -16.30 7.48 9.37
C TRP A 301 -16.19 5.97 9.26
N ALA A 302 -16.25 5.45 8.04
CA ALA A 302 -15.93 4.06 7.72
C ALA A 302 -14.65 4.05 6.89
N ILE A 303 -13.58 3.43 7.42
CA ILE A 303 -12.25 3.48 6.82
C ILE A 303 -11.90 2.12 6.20
N GLY A 304 -11.65 2.12 4.88
CA GLY A 304 -11.21 0.95 4.11
C GLY A 304 -9.72 0.99 3.82
N THR A 305 -8.90 0.57 4.79
CA THR A 305 -7.45 0.38 4.64
C THR A 305 -6.96 -0.71 5.60
N GLU A 306 -5.69 -0.73 6.00
CA GLU A 306 -5.17 -1.70 6.96
C GLU A 306 -5.67 -1.46 8.41
N LEU A 307 -5.99 -2.53 9.13
CA LEU A 307 -6.66 -2.53 10.43
C LEU A 307 -5.90 -1.80 11.55
N ASN A 308 -4.57 -1.98 11.66
CA ASN A 308 -3.78 -1.35 12.73
C ASN A 308 -3.85 0.18 12.63
N LEU A 309 -3.86 0.70 11.40
CA LEU A 309 -4.06 2.14 11.20
C LEU A 309 -5.46 2.59 11.62
N VAL A 310 -6.51 1.87 11.20
CA VAL A 310 -7.89 2.25 11.55
C VAL A 310 -8.11 2.22 13.06
N LYS A 311 -7.59 1.19 13.74
CA LYS A 311 -7.61 1.10 15.21
C LYS A 311 -6.90 2.29 15.83
N ARG A 312 -5.69 2.61 15.37
CA ARG A 312 -4.91 3.75 15.91
C ARG A 312 -5.64 5.08 15.75
N LEU A 313 -6.28 5.30 14.60
CA LEU A 313 -7.09 6.50 14.35
C LEU A 313 -8.29 6.57 15.31
N ALA A 314 -8.98 5.45 15.54
CA ALA A 314 -10.08 5.37 16.50
C ALA A 314 -9.62 5.67 17.94
N ASP A 315 -8.48 5.11 18.37
CA ASP A 315 -7.90 5.35 19.69
C ASP A 315 -7.46 6.82 19.88
N ALA A 316 -6.92 7.45 18.82
CA ALA A 316 -6.45 8.84 18.85
C ALA A 316 -7.59 9.87 18.80
N ARG A 317 -8.74 9.51 18.23
CA ARG A 317 -9.91 10.38 18.03
C ARG A 317 -11.18 9.79 18.63
N PRO A 318 -11.26 9.67 19.97
CA PRO A 318 -12.44 9.11 20.65
C PRO A 318 -13.68 10.01 20.53
N ASP A 319 -13.52 11.23 20.06
CA ASP A 319 -14.61 12.16 19.72
C ASP A 319 -15.27 11.84 18.37
N LEU A 320 -14.70 10.93 17.57
CA LEU A 320 -15.24 10.47 16.30
C LEU A 320 -15.82 9.05 16.44
N THR A 321 -16.78 8.71 15.57
CA THR A 321 -17.18 7.31 15.37
C THR A 321 -16.39 6.75 14.20
N ILE A 322 -15.41 5.88 14.45
CA ILE A 322 -14.59 5.24 13.41
C ILE A 322 -14.90 3.75 13.33
N THR A 323 -15.24 3.31 12.12
CA THR A 323 -15.64 1.94 11.79
C THR A 323 -14.68 1.34 10.76
N TYR A 324 -14.28 0.09 10.95
CA TYR A 324 -13.50 -0.64 9.94
C TYR A 324 -14.41 -1.15 8.82
N LEU A 325 -14.05 -0.94 7.55
CA LEU A 325 -14.91 -1.25 6.39
C LEU A 325 -15.00 -2.76 6.04
N ASP A 326 -14.52 -3.66 6.90
CA ASP A 326 -14.68 -5.10 6.75
C ASP A 326 -15.51 -5.69 7.91
N LYS A 327 -16.19 -6.80 7.62
CA LYS A 327 -16.90 -7.65 8.58
C LYS A 327 -16.00 -8.58 9.35
N ALA A 328 -14.82 -8.87 8.83
CA ALA A 328 -13.85 -9.72 9.48
C ALA A 328 -12.70 -8.86 10.03
N VAL A 329 -12.18 -9.28 11.18
CA VAL A 329 -10.93 -8.72 11.71
C VAL A 329 -9.79 -9.28 10.88
N CYS A 330 -9.35 -8.51 9.89
CA CYS A 330 -8.33 -8.89 8.93
C CYS A 330 -7.24 -7.84 8.86
N PHE A 331 -5.99 -8.28 8.85
CA PHE A 331 -4.82 -7.40 8.84
C PHE A 331 -3.73 -7.93 7.91
N CYS A 332 -2.77 -7.05 7.57
CA CYS A 332 -1.64 -7.44 6.75
C CYS A 332 -0.72 -8.38 7.55
N ALA A 333 -0.66 -9.65 7.15
CA ALA A 333 0.11 -10.68 7.86
C ALA A 333 1.60 -10.36 7.89
N THR A 334 2.13 -9.80 6.79
CA THR A 334 3.56 -9.50 6.68
C THR A 334 3.98 -8.23 7.41
N MET A 335 3.07 -7.27 7.62
CA MET A 335 3.32 -6.12 8.49
C MET A 335 3.29 -6.48 9.99
N ASN A 336 2.72 -7.62 10.36
CA ASN A 336 2.62 -8.09 11.75
C ASN A 336 3.73 -9.08 12.14
N ARG A 337 4.71 -9.29 11.26
CA ARG A 337 5.95 -10.03 11.56
C ARG A 337 6.95 -9.14 12.27
#